data_AF-A0A9P0LTH9-F1
#
_entry.id   AF-A0A9P0LTH9-F1
#
_cell.length_a   1.000
_cell.length_b   1.000
_cell.length_c   1.000
_cell.angle_alpha   90.00
_cell.angle_beta   90.00
_cell.angle_gamma   90.00
#
_symmetry.space_group_name_H-M   'P 1'
#
loop_
_entity.id
_entity.type
_entity.pdbx_description
1 polymer ?
#
loop_
_entity_poly.entity_id
_entity_poly.type
_entity_poly.pdbx_seq_one_letter_code
_entity_poly.pdbx_strand_id
1 'polypeptide(L)'
;MRRFTLQQHGFLPDVSTVTNLSILTEAAAGAIDNKEQLTDFAKAFDQVDHGLSVSKLGKSGFSKSACELMTSSLTLRHTAD
;
A
#
# COMPACT_ATOMS: atom_id res chain seq x y z
N MET A 1 -16.77 -7.75 6.16
CA MET A 1 -15.41 -8.13 6.59
C MET A 1 -14.44 -7.03 6.12
N ARG A 2 -13.76 -6.35 7.05
CA ARG A 2 -12.82 -5.26 6.73
C ARG A 2 -11.53 -5.87 6.16
N ARG A 3 -11.11 -5.46 4.95
CA ARG A 3 -9.90 -5.98 4.26
C ARG A 3 -8.61 -5.24 4.61
N PHE A 4 -8.73 -4.13 5.35
CA PHE A 4 -7.61 -3.29 5.79
C PHE A 4 -7.50 -3.29 7.31
N THR A 5 -6.28 -3.16 7.83
CA THR A 5 -6.03 -3.06 9.26
C THR A 5 -6.62 -1.77 9.84
N LEU A 6 -6.80 -1.71 11.17
CA LEU A 6 -7.26 -0.49 11.84
C LEU A 6 -6.23 0.65 11.77
N GLN A 7 -4.95 0.29 11.65
CA GLN A 7 -3.82 1.23 11.58
C GLN A 7 -3.51 1.69 10.15
N GLN A 8 -4.15 1.14 9.11
CA GLN A 8 -3.99 1.64 7.75
C GLN A 8 -4.68 3.01 7.64
N HIS A 9 -3.92 4.03 7.23
CA HIS A 9 -4.42 5.40 7.07
C HIS A 9 -4.34 5.90 5.63
N GLY A 10 -3.39 5.40 4.85
CA GLY A 10 -3.21 5.82 3.46
C GLY A 10 -4.41 5.42 2.60
N PHE A 11 -4.96 6.37 1.85
CA PHE A 11 -6.02 6.16 0.85
C PHE A 11 -7.32 5.53 1.39
N LEU A 12 -7.61 5.68 2.69
CA LEU A 12 -8.87 5.23 3.28
C LEU A 12 -9.75 6.41 3.71
N PRO A 13 -11.09 6.27 3.65
CA PRO A 13 -12.00 7.27 4.18
C PRO A 13 -11.93 7.31 5.71
N ASP A 14 -12.38 8.42 6.29
CA ASP A 14 -12.59 8.62 7.73
C ASP A 14 -11.33 8.51 8.61
N VAL A 15 -10.15 8.59 7.99
CA VAL A 15 -8.84 8.65 8.64
C VAL A 15 -8.04 9.81 8.08
N SER A 16 -7.09 10.33 8.86
CA SER A 16 -6.32 11.53 8.48
C SER A 16 -4.82 11.34 8.67
N THR A 17 -4.03 12.23 8.07
CA THR A 17 -2.59 12.32 8.32
C THR A 17 -2.29 12.67 9.78
N VAL A 18 -3.17 13.43 10.45
CA VAL A 18 -3.03 13.79 11.86
C VAL A 18 -3.20 12.57 12.77
N THR A 19 -4.23 11.76 12.53
CA THR A 19 -4.44 10.52 13.30
C THR A 19 -3.31 9.51 13.04
N ASN A 20 -2.84 9.41 11.80
CA ASN A 20 -1.69 8.58 11.45
C ASN A 20 -0.41 9.03 12.18
N LEU A 21 -0.12 10.34 12.19
CA LEU A 21 1.07 10.88 12.85
C LEU A 21 1.03 10.66 14.37
N SER A 22 -0.15 10.77 14.98
CA SER A 22 -0.33 10.53 16.41
C SER A 22 0.02 9.07 16.77
N ILE A 23 -0.53 8.11 16.01
CA ILE A 23 -0.26 6.67 16.21
C ILE A 23 1.21 6.34 15.89
N LEU A 24 1.75 6.89 14.80
CA LEU A 24 3.14 6.68 14.41
C LEU A 24 4.11 7.21 15.47
N THR A 25 3.81 8.36 16.09
CA THR A 25 4.66 8.95 17.12
C THR A 25 4.75 8.06 18.35
N GLU A 26 3.61 7.52 18.80
CA GLU A 26 3.56 6.56 19.91
C GLU A 26 4.33 5.27 19.58
N ALA A 27 4.10 4.71 18.39
CA ALA A 27 4.80 3.51 17.93
C ALA A 27 6.32 3.75 17.76
N ALA A 28 6.71 4.91 17.26
CA ALA A 28 8.11 5.30 17.09
C ALA A 28 8.83 5.44 18.42
N ALA A 29 8.19 6.01 19.44
CA ALA A 29 8.75 6.09 20.78
C ALA A 29 9.06 4.68 21.33
N GLY A 30 8.08 3.76 21.25
CA GLY A 30 8.29 2.38 21.67
C GLY A 30 9.36 1.63 20.85
N ALA A 31 9.41 1.86 19.54
CA ALA A 31 10.46 1.29 18.69
C ALA A 31 11.85 1.79 19.09
N ILE A 32 12.00 3.08 19.38
CA ILE A 32 13.28 3.66 19.84
C ILE A 32 13.72 3.03 21.16
N ASP A 33 12.82 2.91 22.13
CA ASP A 33 13.11 2.31 23.44
C ASP A 33 13.58 0.85 23.30
N ASN A 34 13.02 0.12 22.33
CA ASN A 34 13.36 -1.26 22.02
C ASN A 34 14.48 -1.43 20.99
N LYS A 35 15.07 -0.34 20.48
CA LYS A 35 16.10 -0.33 19.43
C LYS A 35 15.64 -0.98 18.11
N GLU A 36 14.37 -0.82 17.79
CA GLU A 36 13.76 -1.27 16.54
C GLU A 36 13.87 -0.18 15.45
N GLN A 37 13.84 -0.61 14.20
CA GLN A 37 13.98 0.29 13.05
C GLN A 37 12.61 0.72 12.51
N LEU A 38 12.46 2.01 12.25
CA LEU A 38 11.39 2.55 11.41
C LEU A 38 11.84 2.53 9.95
N THR A 39 10.98 2.03 9.07
CA THR A 39 11.29 1.83 7.65
C THR A 39 10.43 2.72 6.75
N ASP A 40 11.04 3.23 5.68
CA ASP A 40 10.36 3.92 4.59
C ASP A 40 10.80 3.33 3.23
N PHE A 41 9.92 3.38 2.23
CA PHE A 41 10.18 2.84 0.89
C PHE A 41 10.30 3.98 -0.13
N ALA A 42 11.52 4.23 -0.60
CA ALA A 42 11.75 5.20 -1.66
C ALA A 42 11.06 4.76 -2.96
N LYS A 43 10.29 5.67 -3.58
CA LYS A 43 9.60 5.42 -4.87
C LYS A 43 8.75 4.14 -4.86
N ALA A 44 8.00 3.89 -3.79
CA ALA A 44 7.26 2.64 -3.58
C ALA A 44 6.38 2.21 -4.77
N PHE A 45 5.78 3.15 -5.50
CA PHE A 45 4.95 2.84 -6.67
C PHE A 45 5.74 2.51 -7.94
N ASP A 46 6.98 2.99 -8.07
CA ASP A 46 7.85 2.69 -9.20
C ASP A 46 8.54 1.32 -9.00
N GLN A 47 8.76 0.93 -7.74
CA GLN A 47 9.51 -0.29 -7.39
C GLN A 47 8.62 -1.50 -7.10
N VAL A 48 7.29 -1.34 -7.03
CA VAL A 48 6.38 -2.44 -6.73
C VAL A 48 6.29 -3.42 -7.91
N ASP A 49 6.44 -4.72 -7.63
CA ASP A 49 6.21 -5.76 -8.63
C ASP A 49 4.73 -5.79 -9.05
N HIS A 50 4.46 -5.39 -10.29
CA HIS A 50 3.11 -5.30 -10.84
C HIS A 50 2.44 -6.68 -10.99
N GLY A 51 3.20 -7.73 -11.30
CA GLY A 51 2.67 -9.09 -11.42
C GLY A 51 2.18 -9.63 -10.07
N LEU A 52 2.97 -9.39 -9.01
CA LEU A 52 2.59 -9.70 -7.64
C LEU A 52 1.36 -8.91 -7.20
N SER A 53 1.27 -7.63 -7.58
CA SER A 53 0.13 -6.78 -7.25
C SER A 53 -1.17 -7.29 -7.90
N VAL A 54 -1.14 -7.63 -9.19
CA VAL A 54 -2.30 -8.21 -9.91
C VAL A 54 -2.68 -9.58 -9.33
N SER A 55 -1.70 -10.43 -9.01
CA SER A 55 -1.96 -11.73 -8.36
C SER A 55 -2.69 -11.57 -7.02
N LYS A 56 -2.29 -10.59 -6.20
CA LYS A 56 -2.97 -10.27 -4.94
C LYS A 56 -4.40 -9.76 -5.14
N LEU A 57 -4.65 -8.96 -6.18
CA LEU A 57 -6.00 -8.52 -6.52
C LEU A 57 -6.90 -9.70 -6.91
N GLY A 58 -6.42 -10.61 -7.76
CA GLY A 58 -7.16 -11.83 -8.12
C GLY A 58 -7.50 -12.68 -6.88
N LYS A 59 -6.54 -12.90 -5.98
CA LYS A 59 -6.77 -13.60 -4.70
C LYS A 59 -7.73 -12.87 -3.76
N SER A 60 -7.84 -11.55 -3.90
CA SER A 60 -8.82 -10.74 -3.16
C SER A 60 -10.23 -10.79 -3.78
N GLY A 61 -10.45 -11.58 -4.82
CA GLY A 61 -11.77 -11.79 -5.42
C GLY A 61 -12.11 -10.83 -6.57
N PHE A 62 -11.12 -10.15 -7.14
CA PHE A 62 -11.33 -9.41 -8.39
C PHE A 62 -11.51 -10.38 -9.56
N SER A 63 -12.36 -10.02 -10.52
CA SER A 63 -12.58 -10.83 -11.71
C SER A 63 -11.32 -10.89 -12.57
N LYS A 64 -11.23 -11.92 -13.42
CA LYS A 64 -10.17 -12.04 -14.42
C LYS A 64 -10.10 -10.79 -15.32
N SER A 65 -11.24 -10.31 -15.79
CA SER A 65 -11.33 -9.11 -16.63
C SER A 65 -10.81 -7.85 -15.93
N ALA A 66 -11.10 -7.66 -14.64
CA ALA A 66 -10.55 -6.54 -13.88
C ALA A 66 -9.02 -6.65 -13.73
N CYS A 67 -8.50 -7.86 -13.52
CA CYS A 67 -7.05 -8.10 -13.46
C CYS A 67 -6.37 -7.84 -14.81
N GLU A 68 -7.01 -8.21 -15.92
CA GLU A 68 -6.53 -7.94 -17.28
C GLU A 68 -6.48 -6.43 -17.57
N LEU A 69 -7.53 -5.69 -17.21
CA LEU A 69 -7.57 -4.21 -17.32
C LEU A 69 -6.48 -3.52 -16.49
N MET A 70 -6.24 -4.00 -15.26
CA MET A 70 -5.15 -3.47 -14.44
C MET A 70 -3.79 -3.78 -15.05
N THR A 71 -3.60 -4.98 -15.58
CA THR A 71 -2.34 -5.38 -16.23
C THR A 71 -2.06 -4.53 -17.45
N SER A 72 -3.06 -4.26 -18.31
CA SER A 72 -2.89 -3.39 -19.47
C SER A 72 -2.55 -1.95 -19.05
N SER A 73 -3.24 -1.41 -18.05
CA SER A 73 -2.99 -0.06 -17.53
C SER A 73 -1.59 0.11 -16.94
N LEU A 74 -1.04 -0.93 -16.31
CA LEU A 74 0.32 -0.93 -15.75
C LEU A 74 1.39 -1.11 -16.83
N THR A 75 1.08 -1.84 -17.92
CA THR A 75 2.01 -2.06 -19.04
C THR A 75 2.10 -0.83 -19.96
N LEU A 76 0.98 -0.13 -20.19
CA LEU A 76 0.90 1.05 -21.05
C LEU A 76 1.63 2.29 -20.50
N ARG A 77 2.03 2.28 -19.22
CA ARG A 77 2.87 3.35 -18.63
C ARG A 77 4.25 3.44 -19.28
N HIS A 78 4.69 2.40 -19.99
CA HIS A 78 6.02 2.34 -20.61
C HIS A 78 6.05 2.87 -22.06
N THR A 79 4.90 3.27 -22.64
CA THR A 79 4.77 3.66 -24.05
C THR A 79 4.28 5.10 -24.26
N ALA A 80 4.26 5.91 -23.19
CA ALA A 80 3.91 7.32 -23.26
C ALA A 80 5.16 8.18 -23.02
N ASP A 81 6.10 8.11 -23.96
CA ASP A 81 7.19 9.07 -24.19
C ASP A 81 7.14 9.49 -25.67
#